data_AF-A0A7G9R0P0-F1
#
_entry.id   AF-A0A7G9R0P0-F1
#
_cell.length_a   1.000
_cell.length_b   1.000
_cell.length_c   1.000
_cell.angle_alpha   90.00
_cell.angle_beta   90.00
_cell.angle_gamma   90.00
#
_symmetry.space_group_name_H-M   'P 1'
#
loop_
_entity.id
_entity.type
_entity.pdbx_description
1 polymer ?
#
loop_
_entity_poly.entity_id
_entity_poly.type
_entity_poly.pdbx_seq_one_letter_code
_entity_poly.pdbx_strand_id
1 'polypeptide(L)'
;MPQAASASLSLCIFCDGDSRLSVSWEHIVPEALENDSLVLSPGAVCNACNNYLGRKVEAPVVSSAAMVALRHLQGVGNKRGRIPNMPVRLANGMEAEMILDRSSARRLLEVDAPEVVTKGAFTGASRPTVGYAAAPDSLRTSREVARFVAKSGYEYIALENLHHVGSLVNFDGAPELDPCRRFVRYGQGPDTWEVSVRRIYEADTQFADDEPGDQRVSELDFLVLGDQHIIFAMSIFGLEMYVCLTGPSLAPYRHWLKATGSETLLYPKAV
;
A
#
# COMPACT_ATOMS: atom_id res chain seq x y z
N MET A 1 12.32 -8.16 18.90
CA MET A 1 12.97 -8.85 17.76
C MET A 1 11.88 -9.60 17.03
N PRO A 2 11.60 -9.31 15.75
CA PRO A 2 10.58 -10.05 15.02
C PRO A 2 11.00 -11.53 14.94
N GLN A 3 10.05 -12.43 15.24
CA GLN A 3 10.26 -13.88 15.12
C GLN A 3 10.32 -14.23 13.63
N ALA A 4 11.53 -14.28 13.09
CA ALA A 4 11.76 -14.72 11.72
C ALA A 4 11.57 -16.24 11.62
N ALA A 5 10.58 -16.67 10.84
CA ALA A 5 10.50 -18.06 10.40
C ALA A 5 11.75 -18.39 9.57
N SER A 6 12.55 -19.35 10.04
CA SER A 6 13.78 -19.82 9.41
C SER A 6 13.48 -20.97 8.46
N ALA A 7 13.15 -20.66 7.20
CA ALA A 7 13.24 -21.61 6.10
C ALA A 7 14.48 -21.26 5.27
N SER A 8 15.36 -22.23 5.03
CA SER A 8 16.51 -22.07 4.11
C SER A 8 15.97 -21.96 2.68
N LEU A 9 15.67 -20.74 2.27
CA LEU A 9 15.13 -20.41 0.98
C LEU A 9 16.21 -20.53 -0.10
N SER A 10 16.05 -21.51 -0.98
CA SER A 10 16.87 -21.62 -2.19
C SER A 10 16.23 -20.97 -3.41
N LEU A 11 14.91 -20.74 -3.41
CA LEU A 11 14.17 -20.19 -4.54
C LEU A 11 13.32 -18.97 -4.17
N CYS A 12 13.31 -17.98 -5.06
CA CYS A 12 12.51 -16.77 -4.96
C CYS A 12 11.03 -17.05 -5.27
N ILE A 13 10.12 -16.63 -4.39
CA ILE A 13 8.66 -16.85 -4.55
C ILE A 13 8.03 -16.20 -5.80
N PHE A 14 8.74 -15.27 -6.45
CA PHE A 14 8.26 -14.56 -7.64
C PHE A 14 8.79 -15.08 -8.96
N CYS A 15 10.03 -15.59 -8.99
CA CYS A 15 10.68 -15.97 -10.25
C CYS A 15 11.26 -17.38 -10.25
N ASP A 16 11.10 -18.12 -9.15
CA ASP A 16 11.56 -19.50 -8.97
C ASP A 16 13.07 -19.66 -9.22
N GLY A 17 13.82 -18.56 -9.11
CA GLY A 17 15.26 -18.49 -9.31
C GLY A 17 16.01 -18.48 -7.98
N ASP A 18 17.31 -18.77 -8.04
CA ASP A 18 18.17 -18.85 -6.85
C ASP A 18 18.14 -17.56 -6.02
N SER A 19 17.82 -17.70 -4.73
CA SER A 19 17.73 -16.59 -3.78
C SER A 19 18.71 -16.71 -2.62
N ARG A 20 19.59 -17.72 -2.59
CA ARG A 20 20.50 -18.02 -1.46
C ARG A 20 21.42 -16.87 -1.05
N LEU A 21 21.79 -16.01 -2.00
CA LEU A 21 22.66 -14.85 -1.78
C LEU A 21 21.88 -13.56 -1.47
N SER A 22 20.55 -13.63 -1.35
CA SER A 22 19.71 -12.47 -1.11
C SER A 22 19.61 -12.20 0.38
N VAL A 23 20.08 -11.03 0.79
CA VAL A 23 20.24 -10.65 2.21
C VAL A 23 19.21 -9.62 2.65
N SER A 24 18.38 -9.13 1.74
CA SER A 24 17.35 -8.12 2.02
C SER A 24 16.10 -8.73 2.63
N TRP A 25 15.56 -8.04 3.64
CA TRP A 25 14.19 -8.24 4.10
C TRP A 25 13.22 -7.63 3.09
N GLU A 26 12.17 -8.36 2.73
CA GLU A 26 11.10 -7.84 1.87
C GLU A 26 9.94 -7.38 2.76
N HIS A 27 9.46 -6.16 2.57
CA HIS A 27 8.33 -5.64 3.33
C HIS A 27 7.03 -5.88 2.56
N ILE A 28 6.06 -6.56 3.16
CA ILE A 28 4.77 -6.88 2.52
C ILE A 28 4.01 -5.60 2.15
N VAL A 29 3.94 -4.69 3.12
CA VAL A 29 3.55 -3.29 2.91
C VAL A 29 4.84 -2.46 2.81
N PRO A 30 5.01 -1.56 1.84
CA PRO A 30 6.24 -0.77 1.74
C PRO A 30 6.55 0.00 3.02
N GLU A 31 7.82 0.09 3.42
CA GLU A 31 8.25 0.89 4.59
C GLU A 31 7.92 2.39 4.43
N ALA A 32 7.72 2.87 3.20
CA ALA A 32 7.20 4.22 2.95
C ALA A 32 5.79 4.47 3.50
N LEU A 33 5.11 3.40 3.93
CA LEU A 33 3.80 3.38 4.57
C LEU A 33 3.94 2.82 6.00
N GLU A 34 5.05 3.13 6.68
CA GLU A 34 5.30 2.83 8.09
C GLU A 34 5.26 1.35 8.50
N ASN A 35 5.44 0.44 7.55
CA ASN A 35 5.64 -0.97 7.87
C ASN A 35 7.11 -1.29 8.17
N ASP A 36 7.41 -1.55 9.44
CA ASP A 36 8.73 -1.95 9.93
C ASP A 36 8.83 -3.44 10.33
N SER A 37 7.70 -4.13 10.41
CA SER A 37 7.59 -5.41 11.12
C SER A 37 6.99 -6.54 10.29
N LEU A 38 6.11 -6.24 9.33
CA LEU A 38 5.52 -7.25 8.45
C LEU A 38 6.44 -7.51 7.25
N VAL A 39 7.38 -8.42 7.45
CA VAL A 39 8.48 -8.71 6.51
C VAL A 39 8.63 -10.20 6.23
N LEU A 40 9.08 -10.53 5.01
CA LEU A 40 9.60 -11.85 4.67
C LEU A 40 11.11 -11.91 4.95
N SER A 41 11.55 -13.07 5.44
CA SER A 41 12.96 -13.37 5.72
C SER A 41 13.85 -13.23 4.49
N PRO A 42 15.15 -12.91 4.66
CA PRO A 42 16.13 -12.93 3.59
C PRO A 42 16.11 -14.26 2.84
N GLY A 43 16.22 -14.18 1.51
CA GLY A 43 16.09 -15.33 0.62
C GLY A 43 14.67 -15.60 0.12
N ALA A 44 13.61 -15.02 0.73
CA ALA A 44 12.25 -15.24 0.23
C ALA A 44 12.03 -14.63 -1.16
N VAL A 45 12.58 -13.43 -1.34
CA VAL A 45 12.55 -12.70 -2.61
C VAL A 45 14.00 -12.42 -3.01
N CYS A 46 14.37 -12.76 -4.24
CA CYS A 46 15.71 -12.48 -4.72
C CYS A 46 15.92 -10.97 -4.95
N ASN A 47 17.17 -10.50 -4.83
CA ASN A 47 17.52 -9.07 -5.00
C ASN A 47 16.98 -8.47 -6.32
N ALA A 48 16.94 -9.26 -7.41
CA ALA A 48 16.43 -8.79 -8.70
C ALA A 48 14.92 -8.56 -8.68
N CYS A 49 14.17 -9.44 -8.01
CA CYS A 49 12.72 -9.30 -7.86
C CYS A 49 12.37 -8.16 -6.90
N ASN A 50 12.99 -8.10 -5.72
CA ASN A 50 12.78 -7.01 -4.76
C ASN A 50 13.01 -5.64 -5.43
N ASN A 51 14.15 -5.45 -6.09
CA ASN A 51 14.45 -4.21 -6.81
C ASN A 51 13.44 -3.89 -7.91
N TYR A 52 12.89 -4.91 -8.58
CA TYR A 52 11.85 -4.71 -9.60
C TYR A 52 10.53 -4.29 -8.95
N LEU A 53 10.09 -4.99 -7.91
CA LEU A 53 8.82 -4.75 -7.22
C LEU A 53 8.80 -3.34 -6.64
N GLY A 54 9.84 -2.93 -5.93
CA GLY A 54 9.95 -1.57 -5.40
C GLY A 54 9.83 -0.48 -6.48
N ARG A 55 10.47 -0.68 -7.64
CA ARG A 55 10.48 0.32 -8.74
C ARG A 55 9.25 0.30 -9.65
N LYS A 56 8.67 -0.87 -9.90
CA LYS A 56 7.67 -1.09 -10.96
C LYS A 56 6.29 -1.45 -10.43
N VAL A 57 6.19 -1.83 -9.16
CA VAL A 57 4.92 -2.23 -8.52
C VAL A 57 4.57 -1.28 -7.38
N GLU A 58 5.50 -1.02 -6.46
CA GLU A 58 5.23 -0.18 -5.28
C GLU A 58 5.30 1.32 -5.58
N ALA A 59 6.40 1.78 -6.19
CA ALA A 59 6.62 3.21 -6.44
C ALA A 59 5.48 3.90 -7.19
N PRO A 60 4.86 3.32 -8.24
CA PRO A 60 3.73 3.97 -8.93
C PRO A 60 2.55 4.31 -8.01
N VAL A 61 2.28 3.47 -7.00
CA VAL A 61 1.18 3.69 -6.06
C VAL A 61 1.61 4.61 -4.92
N VAL A 62 2.75 4.33 -4.28
CA VAL A 62 3.28 5.11 -3.15
C VAL A 62 3.57 6.57 -3.53
N SER A 63 3.94 6.82 -4.78
CA SER A 63 4.20 8.16 -5.33
C SER A 63 2.99 8.79 -6.03
N SER A 64 1.83 8.12 -6.05
CA SER A 64 0.60 8.71 -6.60
C SER A 64 0.16 9.92 -5.77
N ALA A 65 -0.53 10.87 -6.40
CA ALA A 65 -0.95 12.11 -5.73
C ALA A 65 -1.82 11.84 -4.48
N ALA A 66 -2.70 10.83 -4.54
CA ALA A 66 -3.53 10.42 -3.41
C ALA A 66 -2.68 9.88 -2.23
N MET A 67 -1.72 9.01 -2.50
CA MET A 67 -0.86 8.45 -1.46
C MET A 67 0.13 9.47 -0.90
N VAL A 68 0.65 10.38 -1.74
CA VAL A 68 1.46 11.50 -1.28
C VAL A 68 0.66 12.42 -0.38
N ALA A 69 -0.57 12.77 -0.75
CA ALA A 69 -1.45 13.58 0.08
C ALA A 69 -1.76 12.89 1.41
N LEU A 70 -2.10 11.59 1.37
CA LEU A 70 -2.38 10.81 2.58
C LEU A 70 -1.17 10.79 3.53
N ARG A 71 0.02 10.44 3.01
CA ARG A 71 1.25 10.42 3.79
C ARG A 71 1.61 11.80 4.35
N HIS A 72 1.45 12.85 3.56
CA HIS A 72 1.72 14.22 4.01
C HIS A 72 0.77 14.65 5.14
N LEU A 73 -0.52 14.38 4.98
CA LEU A 73 -1.55 14.78 5.95
C LEU A 73 -1.41 14.02 7.27
N GLN A 74 -1.06 12.72 7.20
CA GLN A 74 -0.83 11.86 8.35
C GLN A 74 0.60 11.94 8.93
N GLY A 75 1.49 12.74 8.31
CA GLY A 75 2.85 12.93 8.82
C GLY A 75 3.80 11.74 8.61
N VAL A 76 3.48 10.87 7.65
CA VAL A 76 4.16 9.60 7.38
C VAL A 76 5.43 9.81 6.57
N GLY A 77 6.54 9.37 7.16
CA GLY A 77 7.88 9.50 6.59
C GLY A 77 8.22 8.44 5.55
N ASN A 78 9.45 8.50 5.04
CA ASN A 78 10.14 7.34 4.47
C ASN A 78 11.10 6.75 5.51
N LYS A 79 11.92 5.77 5.11
CA LYS A 79 12.97 5.16 5.97
C LYS A 79 13.90 6.19 6.67
N ARG A 80 14.05 7.38 6.11
CA ARG A 80 14.87 8.48 6.64
C ARG A 80 14.06 9.52 7.43
N GLY A 81 12.80 9.23 7.72
CA GLY A 81 11.86 10.14 8.39
C GLY A 81 11.41 11.33 7.54
N ARG A 82 11.71 11.36 6.24
CA ARG A 82 11.31 12.46 5.35
C ARG A 82 9.88 12.26 4.86
N ILE A 83 8.99 13.16 5.26
CA ILE A 83 7.61 13.24 4.80
C ILE A 83 7.61 13.83 3.38
N PRO A 84 6.83 13.27 2.45
CA PRO A 84 6.75 13.84 1.11
C PRO A 84 6.09 15.24 1.15
N ASN A 85 6.58 16.15 0.32
CA ASN A 85 5.90 17.40 0.06
C ASN A 85 4.62 17.09 -0.74
N MET A 86 3.53 17.78 -0.41
CA MET A 86 2.26 17.59 -1.11
C MET A 86 2.09 18.69 -2.17
N PRO A 87 1.97 18.34 -3.46
CA PRO A 87 1.69 19.31 -4.51
C PRO A 87 0.31 19.97 -4.29
N VAL A 88 0.25 21.29 -4.43
CA VAL A 88 -0.96 22.09 -4.29
C VAL A 88 -1.03 23.11 -5.42
N ARG A 89 -2.22 23.31 -5.98
CA ARG A 89 -2.49 24.41 -6.90
C ARG A 89 -3.28 25.50 -6.19
N LEU A 90 -2.70 26.69 -6.05
CA LEU A 90 -3.34 27.84 -5.43
C LEU A 90 -4.50 28.37 -6.30
N ALA A 91 -5.47 29.08 -5.73
CA ALA A 91 -6.62 29.56 -6.52
C ALA A 91 -6.25 30.59 -7.61
N ASN A 92 -5.07 31.21 -7.52
CA ASN A 92 -4.54 32.07 -8.58
C ASN A 92 -3.81 31.27 -9.69
N GLY A 93 -3.86 29.95 -9.64
CA GLY A 93 -3.30 29.05 -10.65
C GLY A 93 -1.84 28.65 -10.42
N MET A 94 -1.14 29.25 -9.44
CA MET A 94 0.26 28.90 -9.16
C MET A 94 0.39 27.51 -8.57
N GLU A 95 1.43 26.79 -8.99
CA GLU A 95 1.85 25.54 -8.37
C GLU A 95 2.67 25.84 -7.11
N ALA A 96 2.45 25.05 -6.08
CA ALA A 96 3.08 25.16 -4.78
C ALA A 96 3.32 23.78 -4.19
N GLU A 97 4.25 23.68 -3.26
CA GLU A 97 4.46 22.50 -2.43
C GLU A 97 4.10 22.80 -0.98
N MET A 98 3.24 21.97 -0.39
CA MET A 98 2.98 22.00 1.04
C MET A 98 4.02 21.15 1.77
N ILE A 99 4.63 21.73 2.79
CA ILE A 99 5.72 21.14 3.58
C ILE A 99 5.27 21.08 5.04
N LEU A 100 5.50 19.94 5.70
CA LEU A 100 5.29 19.82 7.14
C LEU A 100 6.57 20.18 7.89
N ASP A 101 6.58 21.31 8.57
CA ASP A 101 7.65 21.68 9.50
C ASP A 101 7.44 20.97 10.84
N ARG A 102 8.26 19.96 11.10
CA ARG A 102 8.22 19.18 12.35
C ARG A 102 8.55 19.99 13.59
N SER A 103 9.36 21.06 13.47
CA SER A 103 9.77 21.85 14.64
C SER A 103 8.63 22.69 15.21
N SER A 104 7.71 23.12 14.35
CA SER A 104 6.58 23.97 14.71
C SER A 104 5.21 23.30 14.55
N ALA A 105 5.18 22.08 14.03
CA ALA A 105 3.97 21.36 13.59
C ALA A 105 3.11 22.17 12.61
N ARG A 106 3.72 23.14 11.90
CA ARG A 106 3.02 23.99 10.92
C ARG A 106 3.20 23.42 9.52
N ARG A 107 2.17 23.63 8.69
CA ARG A 107 2.26 23.40 7.25
C ARG A 107 2.65 24.71 6.57
N LEU A 108 3.75 24.68 5.84
CA LEU A 108 4.29 25.79 5.06
C LEU A 108 3.93 25.59 3.60
N LEU A 109 3.70 26.67 2.87
CA LEU A 109 3.54 26.65 1.42
C LEU A 109 4.81 27.23 0.80
N GLU A 110 5.54 26.40 0.08
CA GLU A 110 6.65 26.81 -0.78
C GLU A 110 6.10 27.05 -2.19
N VAL A 111 6.37 28.24 -2.73
CA VAL A 111 5.93 28.64 -4.06
C VAL A 111 7.18 29.05 -4.83
N ASP A 112 7.41 28.44 -5.99
CA ASP A 112 8.41 28.92 -6.93
C ASP A 112 7.84 30.17 -7.63
N ALA A 113 8.17 31.33 -7.09
CA ALA A 113 7.59 32.59 -7.51
C ALA A 113 8.62 33.36 -8.36
N PRO A 114 8.23 33.88 -9.54
CA PRO A 114 9.09 34.80 -10.30
C PRO A 114 9.53 35.97 -9.41
N GLU A 115 10.72 36.54 -9.63
CA GLU A 115 11.26 37.67 -8.83
C GLU A 115 10.27 38.84 -8.64
N VAL A 116 9.31 38.98 -9.55
CA VAL A 116 8.26 40.02 -9.56
C VAL A 116 7.15 39.78 -8.52
N VAL A 117 6.97 38.55 -8.03
CA VAL A 117 5.99 38.21 -7.00
C VAL A 117 6.56 38.58 -5.62
N THR A 118 6.31 39.81 -5.21
CA THR A 118 6.73 40.31 -3.89
C THR A 118 5.88 39.70 -2.76
N LYS A 119 6.40 39.67 -1.52
CA LYS A 119 5.61 39.38 -0.29
C LYS A 119 4.29 40.15 -0.26
N GLY A 120 4.26 41.34 -0.88
CA GLY A 120 3.10 42.19 -1.15
C GLY A 120 1.88 41.45 -1.74
N ALA A 121 2.13 40.51 -2.66
CA ALA A 121 1.09 39.71 -3.32
C ALA A 121 0.37 38.75 -2.36
N PHE A 122 0.97 38.47 -1.20
CA PHE A 122 0.40 37.64 -0.14
C PHE A 122 -0.04 38.45 1.08
N THR A 123 0.43 39.69 1.24
CA THR A 123 0.00 40.59 2.33
C THR A 123 -1.27 41.32 1.94
N GLY A 124 -2.43 40.86 2.44
CA GLY A 124 -3.73 41.49 2.24
C GLY A 124 -4.86 40.52 1.89
N ALA A 125 -4.53 39.32 1.43
CA ALA A 125 -5.47 38.22 1.36
C ALA A 125 -5.64 37.66 2.79
N SER A 126 -6.74 38.01 3.44
CA SER A 126 -7.01 37.71 4.85
C SER A 126 -7.14 36.22 5.20
N ARG A 127 -6.97 35.30 4.23
CA ARG A 127 -6.94 33.85 4.42
C ARG A 127 -6.09 33.23 3.30
N PRO A 128 -5.37 32.11 3.54
CA PRO A 128 -4.67 31.43 2.48
C PRO A 128 -5.63 31.14 1.33
N THR A 129 -5.26 31.60 0.14
CA THR A 129 -5.92 31.31 -1.13
C THR A 129 -6.18 29.81 -1.20
N VAL A 130 -7.45 29.38 -1.26
CA VAL A 130 -7.85 27.97 -1.24
C VAL A 130 -7.01 27.20 -2.27
N GLY A 131 -6.16 26.29 -1.79
CA GLY A 131 -5.34 25.43 -2.63
C GLY A 131 -6.07 24.13 -2.93
N TYR A 132 -6.01 23.67 -4.18
CA TYR A 132 -6.48 22.35 -4.56
C TYR A 132 -5.32 21.35 -4.43
N ALA A 133 -5.51 20.32 -3.62
CA ALA A 133 -4.62 19.17 -3.52
C ALA A 133 -5.38 17.91 -3.95
N ALA A 134 -4.65 16.84 -4.28
CA ALA A 134 -5.29 15.54 -4.42
C ALA A 134 -5.93 15.14 -3.08
N ALA A 135 -7.19 14.74 -3.10
CA ALA A 135 -7.80 14.16 -1.92
C ALA A 135 -7.15 12.80 -1.62
N PRO A 136 -6.92 12.41 -0.36
CA PRO A 136 -6.45 11.07 -0.03
C PRO A 136 -7.32 9.95 -0.64
N ASP A 137 -8.63 10.21 -0.77
CA ASP A 137 -9.66 9.34 -1.36
C ASP A 137 -9.65 9.35 -2.89
N SER A 138 -8.76 10.12 -3.50
CA SER A 138 -8.67 10.24 -4.95
C SER A 138 -7.91 9.09 -5.60
N LEU A 139 -7.43 8.10 -4.84
CA LEU A 139 -6.84 6.90 -5.42
C LEU A 139 -7.91 6.19 -6.26
N ARG A 140 -7.55 5.81 -7.47
CA ARG A 140 -8.46 5.17 -8.43
C ARG A 140 -8.01 3.75 -8.68
N THR A 141 -8.97 2.90 -9.02
CA THR A 141 -8.70 1.56 -9.51
C THR A 141 -7.84 1.65 -10.77
N SER A 142 -6.66 1.03 -10.75
CA SER A 142 -5.77 0.96 -11.90
C SER A 142 -5.01 -0.36 -11.89
N ARG A 143 -4.33 -0.67 -12.99
CA ARG A 143 -3.46 -1.85 -13.06
C ARG A 143 -2.32 -1.77 -12.06
N GLU A 144 -1.77 -0.58 -11.82
CA GLU A 144 -0.72 -0.34 -10.82
C GLU A 144 -1.23 -0.63 -9.41
N VAL A 145 -2.42 -0.14 -9.07
CA VAL A 145 -3.05 -0.42 -7.77
C VAL A 145 -3.34 -1.91 -7.62
N ALA A 146 -3.88 -2.57 -8.65
CA ALA A 146 -4.11 -4.00 -8.62
C ALA A 146 -2.83 -4.80 -8.40
N ARG A 147 -1.73 -4.46 -9.10
CA ARG A 147 -0.42 -5.13 -8.94
C ARG A 147 0.17 -4.89 -7.56
N PHE A 148 0.03 -3.68 -7.02
CA PHE A 148 0.49 -3.33 -5.68
C PHE A 148 -0.22 -4.18 -4.62
N VAL A 149 -1.55 -4.21 -4.64
CA VAL A 149 -2.35 -4.97 -3.68
C VAL A 149 -2.12 -6.47 -3.85
N ALA A 150 -2.03 -6.97 -5.08
CA ALA A 150 -1.74 -8.37 -5.37
C ALA A 150 -0.34 -8.78 -4.90
N LYS A 151 0.66 -7.89 -4.99
CA LYS A 151 2.01 -8.11 -4.45
C LYS A 151 1.94 -8.31 -2.95
N SER A 152 1.33 -7.38 -2.23
CA SER A 152 1.18 -7.46 -0.78
C SER A 152 0.42 -8.73 -0.37
N GLY A 153 -0.67 -9.07 -1.05
CA GLY A 153 -1.43 -10.28 -0.76
C GLY A 153 -0.65 -11.58 -1.02
N TYR A 154 0.08 -11.65 -2.14
CA TYR A 154 0.88 -12.83 -2.48
C TYR A 154 2.01 -13.06 -1.47
N GLU A 155 2.68 -12.00 -1.04
CA GLU A 155 3.72 -12.08 -0.01
C GLU A 155 3.15 -12.38 1.38
N TYR A 156 1.96 -11.84 1.69
CA TYR A 156 1.29 -12.12 2.95
C TYR A 156 0.91 -13.60 3.07
N ILE A 157 0.36 -14.21 2.01
CA ILE A 157 0.10 -15.66 1.99
C ILE A 157 1.40 -16.45 2.15
N ALA A 158 2.50 -16.03 1.50
CA ALA A 158 3.78 -16.71 1.65
C ALA A 158 4.29 -16.66 3.10
N LEU A 159 4.09 -15.53 3.79
CA LEU A 159 4.42 -15.37 5.21
C LEU A 159 3.57 -16.28 6.11
N GLU A 160 2.26 -16.32 5.92
CA GLU A 160 1.37 -17.18 6.70
C GLU A 160 1.69 -18.67 6.50
N ASN A 161 1.99 -19.09 5.27
CA ASN A 161 2.42 -20.46 4.99
C ASN A 161 3.77 -20.80 5.65
N LEU A 162 4.71 -19.85 5.69
CA LEU A 162 5.97 -19.98 6.44
C LEU A 162 5.73 -20.24 7.93
N HIS A 163 4.80 -19.50 8.53
CA HIS A 163 4.48 -19.63 9.96
C HIS A 163 3.82 -20.96 10.31
N HIS A 164 2.99 -21.51 9.42
CA HIS A 164 2.26 -22.75 9.68
C HIS A 164 3.02 -24.03 9.35
N VAL A 165 3.85 -24.04 8.30
CA VAL A 165 4.45 -25.29 7.77
C VAL A 165 5.96 -25.39 8.06
N GLY A 166 6.60 -24.34 8.56
CA GLY A 166 8.01 -24.36 8.96
C GLY A 166 9.01 -24.53 7.79
N SER A 167 8.53 -24.51 6.54
CA SER A 167 9.35 -24.62 5.33
C SER A 167 8.60 -24.11 4.10
N LEU A 168 9.23 -23.22 3.32
CA LEU A 168 8.73 -22.76 2.01
C LEU A 168 8.83 -23.82 0.91
N VAL A 169 9.34 -25.03 1.21
CA VAL A 169 9.40 -26.14 0.25
C VAL A 169 8.00 -26.57 -0.25
N ASN A 170 6.92 -26.06 0.35
CA ASN A 170 5.54 -26.26 -0.10
C ASN A 170 4.84 -25.00 -0.66
N PHE A 171 5.52 -23.86 -0.79
CA PHE A 171 5.06 -22.79 -1.71
C PHE A 171 5.55 -23.04 -3.14
N ASP A 172 6.03 -24.26 -3.41
CA ASP A 172 6.22 -24.80 -4.75
C ASP A 172 4.85 -24.98 -5.41
N GLY A 173 4.41 -23.91 -6.06
CA GLY A 173 3.43 -23.94 -7.13
C GLY A 173 2.02 -24.33 -6.72
N ALA A 174 1.39 -23.60 -5.78
CA ALA A 174 -0.07 -23.50 -5.77
C ALA A 174 -0.50 -22.99 -7.17
N PRO A 175 -0.94 -23.86 -8.10
CA PRO A 175 -1.05 -23.47 -9.51
C PRO A 175 -2.07 -22.37 -9.70
N GLU A 176 -3.01 -22.25 -8.76
CA GLU A 176 -4.05 -21.23 -8.70
C GLU A 176 -3.47 -19.82 -8.45
N LEU A 177 -2.32 -19.70 -7.81
CA LEU A 177 -1.65 -18.42 -7.51
C LEU A 177 -0.62 -18.01 -8.58
N ASP A 178 -0.20 -18.91 -9.47
CA ASP A 178 0.77 -18.62 -10.53
C ASP A 178 0.33 -17.46 -11.45
N PRO A 179 -0.95 -17.36 -11.88
CA PRO A 179 -1.42 -16.21 -12.64
C PRO A 179 -1.18 -14.87 -11.91
N CYS A 180 -1.42 -14.81 -10.61
CA CYS A 180 -1.18 -13.61 -9.80
C CYS A 180 0.32 -13.33 -9.66
N ARG A 181 1.14 -14.36 -9.38
CA ARG A 181 2.60 -14.24 -9.34
C ARG A 181 3.14 -13.61 -10.62
N ARG A 182 2.70 -14.11 -11.78
CA ARG A 182 3.14 -13.63 -13.10
C ARG A 182 2.61 -12.22 -13.40
N PHE A 183 1.40 -11.90 -12.99
CA PHE A 183 0.84 -10.56 -13.08
C PHE A 183 1.66 -9.56 -12.25
N VAL A 184 1.96 -9.89 -11.00
CA VAL A 184 2.78 -9.05 -10.11
C VAL A 184 4.21 -8.92 -10.67
N ARG A 185 4.88 -10.02 -10.98
CA ARG A 185 6.31 -10.02 -11.33
C ARG A 185 6.60 -9.53 -12.74
N TYR A 186 5.78 -9.91 -13.71
CA TYR A 186 6.04 -9.67 -15.13
C TYR A 186 5.01 -8.74 -15.78
N GLY A 187 3.91 -8.42 -15.09
CA GLY A 187 2.80 -7.67 -15.69
C GLY A 187 2.05 -8.49 -16.74
N GLN A 188 2.12 -9.82 -16.67
CA GLN A 188 1.42 -10.72 -17.60
C GLN A 188 -0.04 -10.97 -17.18
N GLY A 189 -0.84 -11.54 -18.07
CA GLY A 189 -2.26 -11.77 -17.83
C GLY A 189 -3.14 -10.70 -18.48
N PRO A 190 -4.43 -10.62 -18.11
CA PRO A 190 -5.39 -9.71 -18.76
C PRO A 190 -5.00 -8.25 -18.54
N ASP A 191 -5.47 -7.35 -19.41
CA ASP A 191 -5.25 -5.91 -19.29
C ASP A 191 -5.83 -5.34 -17.98
N THR A 192 -6.92 -5.94 -17.51
CA THR A 192 -7.57 -5.59 -16.24
C THR A 192 -7.52 -6.78 -15.29
N TRP A 193 -6.91 -6.55 -14.13
CA TRP A 193 -7.09 -7.36 -12.92
C TRP A 193 -7.93 -6.51 -11.98
N GLU A 194 -9.15 -6.95 -11.67
CA GLU A 194 -10.08 -6.16 -10.88
C GLU A 194 -9.50 -5.86 -9.49
N VAL A 195 -9.54 -4.58 -9.13
CA VAL A 195 -9.24 -4.08 -7.79
C VAL A 195 -10.35 -3.12 -7.40
N SER A 196 -10.74 -3.14 -6.14
CA SER A 196 -11.59 -2.10 -5.57
C SER A 196 -10.76 -1.17 -4.72
N VAL A 197 -11.19 0.08 -4.63
CA VAL A 197 -10.63 1.09 -3.73
C VAL A 197 -11.80 1.83 -3.07
N ARG A 198 -11.82 1.89 -1.75
CA ARG A 198 -12.84 2.65 -1.00
C ARG A 198 -12.37 3.07 0.39
N ARG A 199 -12.96 4.12 0.93
CA ARG A 199 -12.78 4.54 2.33
C ARG A 199 -13.73 3.73 3.23
N ILE A 200 -13.21 3.17 4.33
CA ILE A 200 -13.99 2.43 5.33
C ILE A 200 -14.01 3.11 6.71
N TYR A 201 -13.06 4.02 6.98
CA TYR A 201 -13.02 4.93 8.11
C TYR A 201 -12.09 6.12 7.80
N GLU A 202 -12.20 7.23 8.53
CA GLU A 202 -11.39 8.44 8.29
C GLU A 202 -9.91 8.20 8.62
N ALA A 203 -9.00 8.85 7.89
CA ALA A 203 -7.56 8.59 8.01
C ALA A 203 -6.97 8.92 9.40
N ASP A 204 -7.63 9.80 10.16
CA ASP A 204 -7.28 10.20 11.54
C ASP A 204 -8.15 9.52 12.61
N THR A 205 -8.92 8.48 12.24
CA THR A 205 -9.70 7.69 13.19
C THR A 205 -8.78 7.08 14.25
N GLN A 206 -9.14 7.27 15.52
CA GLN A 206 -8.52 6.59 16.65
C GLN A 206 -9.39 5.42 17.07
N PHE A 207 -8.81 4.22 17.14
CA PHE A 207 -9.50 3.04 17.63
C PHE A 207 -9.22 2.86 19.11
N ALA A 208 -10.24 2.43 19.87
CA ALA A 208 -10.11 2.26 21.31
C ALA A 208 -9.12 1.15 21.72
N ASP A 209 -8.89 0.20 20.83
CA ASP A 209 -7.98 -0.93 21.04
C ASP A 209 -6.51 -0.59 20.72
N ASP A 210 -6.25 0.57 20.08
CA ASP A 210 -4.90 1.03 19.79
C ASP A 210 -4.29 1.69 21.04
N GLU A 211 -2.97 1.57 21.24
CA GLU A 211 -2.31 2.28 22.35
C GLU A 211 -2.46 3.81 22.18
N PRO A 212 -2.59 4.58 23.28
CA PRO A 212 -2.74 6.03 23.19
C PRO A 212 -1.57 6.68 22.44
N GLY A 213 -1.85 7.18 21.23
CA GLY A 213 -0.86 7.81 20.36
C GLY A 213 -0.38 6.94 19.20
N ASP A 214 -0.75 5.66 19.17
CA ASP A 214 -0.53 4.79 18.01
C ASP A 214 -1.58 5.07 16.94
N GLN A 215 -1.11 5.13 15.70
CA GLN A 215 -1.98 5.29 14.54
C GLN A 215 -1.98 3.99 13.75
N ARG A 216 -3.17 3.47 13.47
CA ARG A 216 -3.34 2.31 12.60
C ARG A 216 -3.07 2.68 11.15
N VAL A 217 -1.85 2.40 10.70
CA VAL A 217 -1.41 2.74 9.33
C VAL A 217 -1.92 1.73 8.31
N SER A 218 -1.70 0.44 8.55
CA SER A 218 -2.08 -0.62 7.63
C SER A 218 -2.78 -1.77 8.32
N GLU A 219 -3.78 -2.30 7.66
CA GLU A 219 -4.48 -3.53 8.04
C GLU A 219 -4.54 -4.46 6.84
N LEU A 220 -4.59 -5.76 7.09
CA LEU A 220 -4.58 -6.75 6.02
C LEU A 220 -5.17 -8.06 6.51
N ASP A 221 -5.89 -8.71 5.63
CA ASP A 221 -6.48 -10.02 5.85
C ASP A 221 -6.78 -10.69 4.51
N PHE A 222 -7.03 -11.99 4.52
CA PHE A 222 -7.54 -12.72 3.37
C PHE A 222 -8.71 -13.63 3.72
N LEU A 223 -9.58 -13.81 2.72
CA LEU A 223 -10.71 -14.72 2.79
C LEU A 223 -10.52 -15.82 1.75
N VAL A 224 -10.56 -17.07 2.21
CA VAL A 224 -10.62 -18.24 1.34
C VAL A 224 -12.09 -18.63 1.15
N LEU A 225 -12.59 -18.51 -0.07
CA LEU A 225 -13.93 -18.92 -0.47
C LEU A 225 -13.94 -20.40 -0.88
N GLY A 226 -15.09 -21.07 -0.71
CA GLY A 226 -15.22 -22.53 -0.90
C GLY A 226 -14.94 -23.05 -2.31
N ASP A 227 -14.84 -22.16 -3.31
CA ASP A 227 -14.40 -22.42 -4.68
C ASP A 227 -12.90 -22.18 -4.89
N GLN A 228 -12.12 -22.18 -3.80
CA GLN A 228 -10.68 -21.90 -3.75
C GLN A 228 -10.31 -20.47 -4.16
N HIS A 229 -11.26 -19.53 -4.23
CA HIS A 229 -10.91 -18.14 -4.45
C HIS A 229 -10.35 -17.49 -3.20
N ILE A 230 -9.12 -16.97 -3.32
CA ILE A 230 -8.48 -16.22 -2.25
C ILE A 230 -8.64 -14.72 -2.52
N ILE A 231 -9.38 -14.04 -1.66
CA ILE A 231 -9.57 -12.59 -1.68
C ILE A 231 -8.63 -11.98 -0.66
N PHE A 232 -7.77 -11.07 -1.09
CA PHE A 232 -6.92 -10.31 -0.19
C PHE A 232 -7.46 -8.89 -0.07
N ALA A 233 -7.55 -8.40 1.16
CA ALA A 233 -7.86 -7.01 1.46
C ALA A 233 -6.71 -6.38 2.25
N MET A 234 -6.44 -5.12 1.96
CA MET A 234 -5.59 -4.29 2.79
C MET A 234 -6.18 -2.89 2.92
N SER A 235 -5.98 -2.26 4.07
CA SER A 235 -6.30 -0.85 4.32
C SER A 235 -5.01 -0.08 4.51
N ILE A 236 -4.94 1.14 3.99
CA ILE A 236 -3.93 2.13 4.37
C ILE A 236 -4.67 3.39 4.86
N PHE A 237 -4.60 3.68 6.16
CA PHE A 237 -5.37 4.74 6.82
C PHE A 237 -6.86 4.75 6.44
N GLY A 238 -7.50 3.58 6.49
CA GLY A 238 -8.92 3.42 6.16
C GLY A 238 -9.23 3.44 4.67
N LEU A 239 -8.22 3.56 3.79
CA LEU A 239 -8.38 3.35 2.36
C LEU A 239 -8.22 1.86 2.06
N GLU A 240 -9.34 1.14 2.06
CA GLU A 240 -9.39 -0.28 1.76
C GLU A 240 -9.23 -0.52 0.25
N MET A 241 -8.40 -1.51 -0.07
CA MET A 241 -8.23 -2.07 -1.39
C MET A 241 -8.32 -3.59 -1.32
N TYR A 242 -8.95 -4.22 -2.30
CA TYR A 242 -9.04 -5.68 -2.35
C TYR A 242 -8.95 -6.22 -3.77
N VAL A 243 -8.35 -7.40 -3.89
CA VAL A 243 -8.12 -8.15 -5.14
C VAL A 243 -8.39 -9.64 -4.91
N CYS A 244 -8.73 -10.36 -5.98
CA CYS A 244 -8.67 -11.82 -5.97
C CYS A 244 -7.25 -12.26 -6.39
N LEU A 245 -6.60 -13.10 -5.59
CA LEU A 245 -5.24 -13.60 -5.87
C LEU A 245 -5.24 -14.84 -6.77
N THR A 246 -6.39 -15.50 -6.90
CA THR A 246 -6.53 -16.72 -7.73
C THR A 246 -7.13 -16.43 -9.11
N GLY A 247 -7.48 -15.17 -9.40
CA GLY A 247 -8.02 -14.78 -10.69
C GLY A 247 -8.29 -13.27 -10.80
N PRO A 248 -8.50 -12.77 -12.02
CA PRO A 248 -8.60 -11.33 -12.28
C PRO A 248 -9.96 -10.71 -11.92
N SER A 249 -10.93 -11.49 -11.44
CA SER A 249 -12.28 -10.99 -11.15
C SER A 249 -12.59 -10.99 -9.66
N LEU A 250 -13.27 -9.93 -9.20
CA LEU A 250 -13.82 -9.81 -7.87
C LEU A 250 -15.27 -10.30 -7.77
N ALA A 251 -15.81 -10.94 -8.82
CA ALA A 251 -17.17 -11.49 -8.80
C ALA A 251 -17.43 -12.44 -7.62
N PRO A 252 -16.52 -13.38 -7.26
CA PRO A 252 -16.71 -14.24 -6.09
C PRO A 252 -16.87 -13.46 -4.79
N TYR A 253 -16.03 -12.43 -4.59
CA TYR A 253 -16.11 -11.59 -3.39
C TYR A 253 -17.40 -10.78 -3.33
N ARG A 254 -17.84 -10.20 -4.46
CA ARG A 254 -19.12 -9.48 -4.53
C ARG A 254 -20.30 -10.40 -4.21
N HIS A 255 -20.24 -11.66 -4.63
CA HIS A 255 -21.25 -12.65 -4.28
C HIS A 255 -21.23 -12.95 -2.78
N TRP A 256 -20.05 -13.15 -2.19
CA TRP A 256 -19.89 -13.37 -0.76
C TRP A 256 -20.44 -12.21 0.07
N LEU A 257 -20.07 -10.95 -0.23
CA LEU A 257 -20.57 -9.76 0.46
C LEU A 257 -22.11 -9.69 0.43
N LYS A 258 -22.72 -10.00 -0.73
CA LYS A 258 -24.17 -10.03 -0.87
C LYS A 258 -24.81 -11.15 -0.04
N ALA A 259 -24.17 -12.32 0.03
CA ALA A 259 -24.68 -13.48 0.75
C ALA A 259 -24.60 -13.30 2.28
N THR A 260 -23.54 -12.66 2.78
CA THR A 260 -23.33 -12.44 4.22
C THR A 260 -23.92 -11.13 4.74
N GLY A 261 -24.20 -10.17 3.86
CA GLY A 261 -24.57 -8.81 4.25
C GLY A 261 -23.40 -8.01 4.83
N SER A 262 -22.18 -8.54 4.78
CA SER A 262 -20.96 -7.85 5.21
C SER A 262 -20.65 -6.69 4.25
N GLU A 263 -20.20 -5.57 4.80
CA GLU A 263 -19.79 -4.43 3.98
C GLU A 263 -18.33 -4.54 3.57
N THR A 264 -17.44 -5.05 4.44
CA THR A 264 -15.98 -5.19 4.24
C THR A 264 -15.49 -6.49 4.87
N LEU A 265 -14.36 -7.00 4.34
CA LEU A 265 -13.63 -8.13 4.91
C LEU A 265 -12.94 -7.76 6.22
N LEU A 266 -12.38 -6.54 6.33
CA LEU A 266 -11.60 -6.13 7.50
C LEU A 266 -12.49 -5.76 8.69
N TYR A 267 -13.72 -5.33 8.44
CA TYR A 267 -14.71 -5.01 9.48
C TYR A 267 -16.06 -5.68 9.17
N PRO A 268 -16.13 -7.03 9.20
CA PRO A 268 -17.39 -7.71 9.00
C PRO A 268 -18.30 -7.31 10.18
N LYS A 269 -19.49 -6.77 9.90
CA LYS A 269 -20.51 -6.63 10.95
C LYS A 269 -20.68 -8.01 11.57
N ALA A 270 -20.51 -8.12 12.89
CA ALA A 270 -20.80 -9.35 13.60
C ALA A 270 -22.23 -9.78 13.21
N VAL A 271 -22.35 -10.96 12.64
CA VAL A 271 -23.64 -11.59 12.32
C VAL A 271 -24.32 -12.00 13.62
#